data_AF-A0A358EH42-F1
#
_entry.id   AF-A0A358EH42-F1
#
_cell.length_a   1.000
_cell.length_b   1.000
_cell.length_c   1.000
_cell.angle_alpha   90.00
_cell.angle_beta   90.00
_cell.angle_gamma   90.00
#
_symmetry.space_group_name_H-M   'P 1'
#
loop_
_entity.id
_entity.type
_entity.pdbx_description
1 polymer ?
#
loop_
_entity_poly.entity_id
_entity_poly.type
_entity_poly.pdbx_seq_one_letter_code
_entity_poly.pdbx_strand_id
1 'polypeptide(L)'
;MEALETHARWVSETLVSGGRLFFCGNGGSAADAQHLAAEYVVRFERNRRGLAAIALTTDAAVLTAVGNDFGYEQIFARQLEALSSKGDLLI
;
A
#
# COMPACT_ATOMS: atom_id res chain seq x y z
N MET A 1 9.36 -15.64 -13.82
CA MET A 1 10.05 -15.97 -12.55
C MET A 1 10.88 -14.78 -12.10
N GLU A 2 11.76 -14.26 -12.96
CA GLU A 2 12.62 -13.08 -12.70
C GLU A 2 11.87 -11.81 -12.21
N ALA A 3 10.71 -11.50 -12.79
CA ALA A 3 9.91 -10.33 -12.37
C ALA A 3 9.38 -10.45 -10.93
N LEU A 4 8.94 -11.65 -10.52
CA LEU A 4 8.44 -11.89 -9.16
C LEU A 4 9.57 -11.77 -8.13
N GLU A 5 10.73 -12.34 -8.44
CA GLU A 5 11.92 -12.26 -7.60
C GLU A 5 12.39 -10.80 -7.45
N THR A 6 12.33 -10.02 -8.54
CA THR A 6 12.68 -8.60 -8.53
C THR A 6 11.75 -7.80 -7.63
N HIS A 7 10.42 -7.98 -7.75
CA HIS A 7 9.46 -7.28 -6.90
C HIS A 7 9.58 -7.69 -5.43
N ALA A 8 9.77 -8.99 -5.16
CA ALA A 8 9.98 -9.49 -3.81
C ALA A 8 11.24 -8.87 -3.16
N ARG A 9 12.30 -8.68 -3.95
CA ARG A 9 13.51 -7.98 -3.49
C ARG A 9 13.22 -6.52 -3.14
N TRP A 10 12.52 -5.76 -3.99
CA TRP A 10 12.17 -4.37 -3.69
C TRP A 10 11.34 -4.22 -2.41
N VAL A 11 10.37 -5.12 -2.22
CA VAL A 11 9.56 -5.16 -0.99
C VAL A 11 10.43 -5.43 0.24
N SER A 12 11.31 -6.42 0.17
CA SER A 12 12.23 -6.77 1.26
C SER A 12 13.17 -5.61 1.60
N GLU A 13 13.80 -5.01 0.59
CA GLU A 13 14.73 -3.89 0.76
C GLU A 13 14.04 -2.66 1.35
N THR A 14 12.82 -2.35 0.91
CA THR A 14 11.99 -1.25 1.45
C THR A 14 11.77 -1.43 2.95
N LEU A 15 11.27 -2.60 3.35
CA LEU A 15 10.94 -2.89 4.75
C LEU A 15 12.18 -2.95 5.66
N VAL A 16 13.27 -3.57 5.18
CA VAL A 16 14.54 -3.66 5.94
C VAL A 16 15.16 -2.28 6.14
N SER A 17 15.00 -1.38 5.16
CA SER A 17 15.49 0.00 5.23
C SER A 17 14.57 0.92 6.04
N GLY A 18 13.47 0.39 6.62
CA GLY A 18 12.52 1.15 7.43
C GLY A 18 11.44 1.89 6.63
N GLY A 19 11.36 1.67 5.33
CA GLY A 19 10.30 2.18 4.47
C GLY A 19 8.97 1.44 4.64
N ARG A 20 7.92 2.00 4.08
CA ARG A 20 6.54 1.51 4.12
C ARG A 20 6.08 1.05 2.75
N LEU A 21 5.23 0.02 2.74
CA LEU A 21 4.51 -0.41 1.54
C LEU A 21 3.16 0.31 1.46
N PHE A 22 2.81 0.78 0.27
CA PHE A 22 1.48 1.27 -0.05
C PHE A 22 0.86 0.38 -1.12
N PHE A 23 -0.42 0.06 -0.95
CA PHE A 23 -1.20 -0.73 -1.92
C PHE A 23 -2.38 0.08 -2.39
N CYS A 24 -2.66 0.08 -3.69
CA CYS A 24 -3.85 0.71 -4.25
C CYS A 24 -4.49 -0.12 -5.37
N GLY A 25 -5.75 0.14 -5.66
CA GLY A 25 -6.50 -0.59 -6.67
C GLY A 25 -7.98 -0.29 -6.58
N ASN A 26 -8.72 -0.58 -7.65
CA ASN A 26 -10.17 -0.35 -7.74
C ASN A 26 -10.91 -1.68 -7.84
N GLY A 27 -12.15 -1.73 -7.32
CA GLY A 27 -12.99 -2.92 -7.38
C GLY A 27 -12.34 -4.13 -6.69
N GLY A 28 -12.20 -5.25 -7.41
CA GLY A 28 -11.56 -6.46 -6.88
C GLY A 28 -10.12 -6.22 -6.41
N SER A 29 -9.35 -5.41 -7.13
CA SER A 29 -7.99 -5.07 -6.73
C SER A 29 -7.92 -4.22 -5.46
N ALA A 30 -9.00 -3.52 -5.09
CA ALA A 30 -9.09 -2.84 -3.80
C ALA A 30 -9.17 -3.85 -2.64
N ALA A 31 -9.83 -4.98 -2.87
CA ALA A 31 -9.90 -6.10 -1.92
C ALA A 31 -8.52 -6.79 -1.79
N ASP A 32 -7.81 -6.98 -2.91
CA ASP A 32 -6.43 -7.49 -2.87
C ASP A 32 -5.49 -6.53 -2.12
N ALA A 33 -5.61 -5.22 -2.35
CA ALA A 33 -4.79 -4.21 -1.68
C ALA A 33 -4.94 -4.27 -0.15
N GLN A 34 -6.17 -4.33 0.37
CA GLN A 34 -6.41 -4.45 1.81
C GLN A 34 -6.00 -5.82 2.36
N HIS A 35 -6.18 -6.90 1.59
CA HIS A 35 -5.75 -8.24 1.99
C HIS A 35 -4.23 -8.25 2.15
N LEU A 36 -3.49 -7.84 1.13
CA LEU A 36 -2.03 -7.77 1.16
C LEU A 36 -1.54 -6.92 2.32
N ALA A 37 -2.09 -5.70 2.50
CA ALA A 37 -1.73 -4.86 3.63
C ALA A 37 -1.94 -5.57 4.98
N ALA A 38 -3.02 -6.33 5.15
CA ALA A 38 -3.28 -7.11 6.36
C ALA A 38 -2.24 -8.20 6.60
N GLU A 39 -1.79 -8.92 5.56
CA GLU A 39 -0.73 -9.94 5.67
C GLU A 39 0.60 -9.34 6.14
N TYR A 40 0.89 -8.08 5.76
CA TYR A 40 2.06 -7.32 6.23
C TYR A 40 1.86 -6.72 7.63
N VAL A 41 0.71 -6.16 7.96
CA VAL A 41 0.49 -5.53 9.27
C VAL A 41 0.34 -6.58 10.39
N VAL A 42 -0.48 -7.61 10.15
CA VAL A 42 -0.81 -8.64 11.13
C VAL A 42 0.23 -9.76 11.09
N ARG A 43 0.11 -10.66 10.11
CA ARG A 43 1.06 -11.71 9.75
C ARG A 43 0.50 -12.48 8.55
N PHE A 44 1.40 -13.09 7.78
CA PHE A 44 1.08 -14.15 6.83
C PHE A 44 1.09 -15.51 7.54
N GLU A 45 2.11 -16.33 7.33
CA GLU A 45 2.20 -17.64 7.98
C GLU A 45 2.82 -17.56 9.39
N ARG A 46 4.00 -16.95 9.49
CA ARG A 46 4.81 -16.95 10.72
C ARG A 46 4.43 -15.78 11.63
N ASN A 47 4.41 -16.02 12.94
CA ASN A 47 4.29 -14.93 13.90
C ASN A 47 5.60 -14.13 13.94
N ARG A 48 5.51 -12.80 13.78
CA ARG A 48 6.64 -11.86 13.75
C ARG A 48 6.14 -10.45 14.07
N ARG A 49 7.05 -9.49 14.27
CA ARG A 49 6.70 -8.07 14.45
C ARG A 49 5.90 -7.54 13.26
N GLY A 50 4.96 -6.62 13.48
CA GLY A 50 4.26 -5.91 12.39
C GLY A 50 5.23 -5.28 11.38
N LEU A 51 4.83 -5.27 10.10
CA LEU A 51 5.55 -4.64 9.00
C LEU A 51 4.70 -3.46 8.51
N ALA A 52 5.36 -2.37 8.12
CA ALA A 52 4.68 -1.13 7.76
C ALA A 52 4.03 -1.25 6.37
N ALA A 53 2.70 -1.34 6.33
CA ALA A 53 1.91 -1.40 5.11
C ALA A 53 0.58 -0.66 5.25
N ILE A 54 0.14 0.02 4.20
CA ILE A 54 -1.15 0.74 4.14
C ILE A 54 -1.84 0.44 2.83
N ALA A 55 -3.12 0.06 2.89
CA ALA A 55 -4.00 0.06 1.72
C ALA A 55 -4.69 1.42 1.60
N LEU A 56 -4.52 2.11 0.47
CA LEU A 56 -5.09 3.43 0.20
C LEU A 56 -6.57 3.39 -0.18
N THR A 57 -7.21 2.24 0.01
CA THR A 57 -8.55 1.90 -0.50
C THR A 57 -9.61 1.82 0.60
N THR A 58 -9.23 1.97 1.87
CA THR A 58 -10.07 1.62 3.02
C THR A 58 -10.75 2.82 3.68
N ASP A 59 -10.11 3.99 3.68
CA ASP A 59 -10.71 5.21 4.25
C ASP A 59 -11.69 5.84 3.26
N ALA A 60 -12.97 5.48 3.42
CA ALA A 60 -14.05 5.99 2.59
C ALA A 60 -14.20 7.52 2.67
N ALA A 61 -13.90 8.13 3.82
CA ALA A 61 -14.00 9.58 3.97
C ALA A 61 -12.94 10.27 3.11
N VAL A 62 -11.69 9.79 3.13
CA VAL A 62 -10.61 10.31 2.28
C VAL A 62 -10.91 10.08 0.80
N LEU A 63 -11.32 8.87 0.41
CA LEU A 63 -11.61 8.55 -0.99
C LEU A 63 -12.74 9.42 -1.57
N THR A 64 -13.84 9.56 -0.83
CA THR A 64 -15.00 10.33 -1.29
C THR A 64 -14.74 11.83 -1.28
N ALA A 65 -14.02 12.35 -0.28
CA ALA A 65 -13.63 13.77 -0.24
C ALA A 65 -12.69 14.13 -1.39
N VAL A 66 -11.62 13.35 -1.61
CA VAL A 66 -10.69 13.60 -2.72
C VAL A 66 -11.38 13.43 -4.07
N GLY A 67 -12.18 12.38 -4.23
CA GLY A 67 -12.95 12.15 -5.46
C GLY A 67 -13.93 13.28 -5.78
N ASN A 68 -14.59 13.85 -4.77
CA ASN A 68 -15.52 14.95 -4.91
C ASN A 68 -14.82 16.28 -5.22
N ASP A 69 -13.73 16.59 -4.50
CA ASP A 69 -13.13 17.92 -4.51
C ASP A 69 -12.02 18.07 -5.58
N PHE A 70 -11.34 16.97 -5.93
CA PHE A 70 -10.15 16.97 -6.81
C PHE A 70 -10.26 16.02 -8.00
N GLY A 71 -11.35 15.23 -8.09
CA GLY A 71 -11.53 14.23 -9.15
C GLY A 71 -11.06 12.83 -8.74
N TYR A 72 -11.69 11.82 -9.35
CA TYR A 72 -11.43 10.42 -9.03
C TYR A 72 -9.99 9.98 -9.32
N GLU A 73 -9.35 10.58 -10.32
CA GLU A 73 -7.96 10.34 -10.70
C GLU A 73 -6.96 10.70 -9.58
N GLN A 74 -7.36 11.52 -8.60
CA GLN A 74 -6.50 11.95 -7.49
C GLN A 74 -6.61 11.09 -6.24
N ILE A 75 -7.56 10.14 -6.17
CA ILE A 75 -7.93 9.46 -4.92
C ILE A 75 -6.76 8.75 -4.22
N PHE A 76 -5.79 8.22 -4.97
CA PHE A 76 -4.60 7.60 -4.41
C PHE A 76 -3.40 8.55 -4.37
N ALA A 77 -3.21 9.37 -5.41
CA ALA A 77 -2.09 10.30 -5.51
C ALA A 77 -2.08 11.30 -4.35
N ARG A 78 -3.25 11.83 -3.97
CA ARG A 78 -3.39 12.76 -2.84
C ARG A 78 -3.01 12.14 -1.50
N GLN A 79 -3.31 10.86 -1.32
CA GLN A 79 -2.93 10.13 -0.11
C GLN A 79 -1.42 9.86 -0.08
N LEU A 80 -0.82 9.50 -1.22
CA LEU A 80 0.63 9.30 -1.31
C LEU A 80 1.41 10.60 -1.07
N GLU A 81 0.95 11.70 -1.65
CA GLU A 81 1.53 13.04 -1.41
C GLU A 81 1.61 13.35 0.09
N ALA A 82 0.58 12.99 0.86
CA ALA A 82 0.51 13.28 2.29
C ALA A 82 1.23 12.24 3.18
N LEU A 83 1.22 10.96 2.82
CA LEU A 83 1.61 9.86 3.70
C LEU A 83 2.97 9.24 3.38
N SER A 84 3.43 9.35 2.13
CA SER A 84 4.67 8.70 1.69
C SER A 84 5.91 9.52 2.05
N SER A 85 7.03 8.83 2.14
CA SER A 85 8.36 9.39 2.35
C SER A 85 9.35 8.74 1.39
N LYS A 86 10.51 9.37 1.22
CA LYS A 86 11.58 8.80 0.41
C LYS A 86 11.97 7.43 0.97
N GLY A 87 11.96 6.41 0.12
CA GLY A 87 12.27 5.03 0.50
C GLY A 87 11.04 4.15 0.70
N ASP A 88 9.83 4.70 0.63
CA ASP A 88 8.59 3.92 0.55
C ASP A 88 8.39 3.32 -0.85
N LEU A 89 7.53 2.30 -0.93
CA LEU A 89 7.20 1.58 -2.17
C LEU A 89 5.68 1.56 -2.39
N LEU A 90 5.23 1.99 -3.57
CA LEU A 90 3.86 1.80 -4.04
C LEU A 90 3.77 0.51 -4.87
N ILE A 91 2.72 -0.28 -4.60
CA ILE A 91 2.36 -1.52 -5.29
C ILE A 91 0.95 -1.37 -5.88
#